data_AF-V7FF61-F1
#
_entry.id   AF-V7FF61-F1
#
_cell.length_a   1.000
_cell.length_b   1.000
_cell.length_c   1.000
_cell.angle_alpha   90.00
_cell.angle_beta   90.00
_cell.angle_gamma   90.00
#
_symmetry.space_group_name_H-M   'P 1'
#
loop_
_entity.id
_entity.type
_entity.pdbx_description
1 polymer ?
#
loop_
_entity_poly.entity_id
_entity_poly.type
_entity_poly.pdbx_seq_one_letter_code
_entity_poly.pdbx_strand_id
1 'polypeptide(L)' 'MRDLHLVDGNGVVREGPMTSDFSAARVHLDRAYDYLCGDDPMSRRGRQALDLLIEAVAVEEFKQPRQNAEVLRFPIGRRS' A
#
# COMPACT_ATOMS: atom_id res chain seq x y z
N MET A 1 20.57 0.28 -15.25
CA MET A 1 20.67 1.72 -14.96
C MET A 1 21.13 1.81 -13.51
N ARG A 2 22.26 2.46 -13.24
CA ARG A 2 22.96 2.39 -11.95
C ARG A 2 22.44 3.52 -11.05
N ASP A 3 21.81 3.19 -9.93
CA ASP A 3 21.55 4.18 -8.89
C ASP A 3 22.81 4.39 -8.06
N LEU A 4 23.28 5.64 -8.06
CA LEU A 4 24.42 6.12 -7.29
C LEU A 4 24.07 6.07 -5.81
N HIS A 5 24.65 5.10 -5.09
CA HIS A 5 24.58 5.04 -3.63
C HIS A 5 25.37 6.20 -3.03
N LEU A 6 24.69 7.12 -2.34
CA LEU A 6 25.32 8.14 -1.52
C LEU A 6 25.92 7.46 -0.27
N VAL A 7 27.24 7.23 -0.30
CA VAL A 7 28.00 6.65 0.82
C VAL A 7 28.19 7.74 1.88
N ASP A 8 27.63 7.55 3.06
CA ASP A 8 28.03 8.32 4.24
C ASP A 8 29.36 7.79 4.78
N GLY A 9 30.20 8.68 5.31
CA GLY A 9 31.60 8.48 5.70
C GLY A 9 31.85 7.51 6.87
N ASN A 10 30.88 6.66 7.22
CA ASN A 10 30.98 5.70 8.31
C ASN A 10 30.72 4.24 7.91
N GLY A 11 30.61 3.93 6.61
CA GLY A 11 30.56 2.55 6.11
C GLY A 11 29.33 1.73 6.51
N VAL A 12 28.35 2.34 7.18
CA VAL A 12 27.08 1.70 7.54
C VAL A 12 26.10 1.96 6.41
N VAL A 13 25.71 0.90 5.69
CA VAL A 13 24.58 0.92 4.77
C VAL A 13 23.33 1.21 5.60
N ARG A 14 22.90 2.48 5.64
CA ARG A 14 21.57 2.82 6.13
C ARG A 14 20.62 2.45 5.01
N GLU A 15 20.08 1.23 5.06
CA GLU A 15 18.84 0.95 4.36
C GLU A 15 17.85 2.02 4.84
N GLY A 16 17.43 2.92 3.94
CA GLY A 16 16.32 3.82 4.24
C GLY A 16 15.13 2.99 4.73
N PRO A 17 14.25 3.52 5.59
CA PRO A 17 13.17 2.73 6.16
C PRO A 17 12.42 2.04 5.01
N MET A 18 12.45 0.70 4.96
CA MET A 18 11.67 -0.06 4.00
C MET A 18 10.19 0.18 4.31
N THR A 19 9.60 1.18 3.65
CA THR A 19 8.19 1.47 3.80
C THR A 19 7.41 0.45 2.98
N SER A 20 6.47 -0.24 3.61
CA SER A 20 5.55 -1.12 2.91
C SER A 20 4.60 -0.31 2.02
N ASP A 21 4.42 -0.75 0.78
CA ASP A 21 3.38 -0.26 -0.12
C ASP A 21 2.08 -1.01 0.16
N PHE A 22 1.27 -0.47 1.08
CA PHE A 22 0.01 -1.09 1.48
C PHE A 22 -1.04 -1.07 0.37
N SER A 23 -1.00 -0.08 -0.53
CA SER A 23 -1.92 -0.01 -1.66
C SER A 23 -1.65 -1.14 -2.66
N ALA A 24 -0.37 -1.35 -3.01
CA ALA A 24 0.02 -2.48 -3.84
C ALA A 24 -0.32 -3.81 -3.16
N ALA A 25 -0.04 -3.97 -1.86
CA ALA A 25 -0.37 -5.19 -1.13
C ALA A 25 -1.88 -5.50 -1.17
N ARG A 26 -2.73 -4.49 -0.92
CA ARG A 26 -4.19 -4.63 -0.98
C ARG A 26 -4.67 -5.11 -2.34
N VAL A 27 -4.20 -4.51 -3.44
CA VAL A 27 -4.55 -4.93 -4.81
C VAL A 27 -4.19 -6.39 -5.09
N HIS A 28 -3.06 -6.87 -4.57
CA HIS A 28 -2.64 -8.26 -4.78
C HIS A 28 -3.45 -9.25 -3.93
N LEU A 29 -3.85 -8.85 -2.72
CA LEU A 29 -4.72 -9.64 -1.87
C LEU A 29 -6.13 -9.76 -2.46
N ASP A 30 -6.70 -8.66 -2.98
CA ASP A 30 -8.00 -8.67 -3.68
C ASP A 30 -7.97 -9.66 -4.87
N ARG A 31 -6.91 -9.60 -5.69
CA ARG A 31 -6.73 -10.55 -6.81
C ARG A 31 -6.62 -12.00 -6.34
N ALA A 32 -5.90 -12.26 -5.25
CA ALA A 32 -5.78 -13.60 -4.70
C ALA A 32 -7.15 -14.13 -4.21
N TYR A 33 -7.96 -13.25 -3.62
CA TYR A 33 -9.31 -13.59 -3.19
C TYR A 33 -10.18 -13.99 -4.38
N ASP A 34 -10.14 -13.21 -5.47
CA ASP A 34 -10.88 -13.48 -6.70
C ASP A 34 -10.48 -14.81 -7.35
N TYR A 35 -9.20 -15.18 -7.30
CA TYR A 35 -8.73 -16.46 -7.84
C TYR A 35 -9.13 -17.67 -7.01
N LEU A 36 -9.36 -17.50 -5.72
CA LEU A 36 -9.89 -18.55 -4.85
C LEU A 36 -11.41 -18.64 -4.98
N CYS A 37 -12.01 -18.60 -6.18
CA CYS A 37 -13.47 -18.58 -6.39
C CYS A 37 -14.16 -19.95 -6.22
N GLY A 38 -13.41 -21.04 -6.02
CA GLY A 38 -13.95 -22.38 -5.83
C GLY A 38 -14.75 -22.58 -4.54
N ASP A 39 -15.56 -23.63 -4.48
CA ASP A 39 -16.35 -23.99 -3.28
C ASP A 39 -15.71 -25.09 -2.42
N ASP A 40 -14.50 -25.51 -2.76
CA ASP A 40 -13.78 -26.47 -1.94
C ASP A 40 -13.42 -25.86 -0.57
N PRO A 41 -13.21 -26.70 0.47
CA PRO A 41 -12.91 -26.22 1.81
C PRO A 41 -11.68 -25.31 1.90
N MET A 42 -10.68 -25.50 1.03
CA MET A 42 -9.47 -24.68 1.04
C MET A 42 -9.75 -23.31 0.45
N SER A 43 -10.46 -23.23 -0.68
CA SER A 43 -10.89 -21.94 -1.26
C SER A 43 -11.73 -21.12 -0.29
N ARG A 44 -12.70 -21.73 0.40
CA ARG A 44 -13.51 -21.03 1.41
C ARG A 44 -12.68 -20.48 2.56
N ARG A 45 -11.80 -21.30 3.14
CA ARG A 45 -10.92 -20.88 4.26
C ARG A 45 -9.90 -19.84 3.81
N GLY A 46 -9.38 -19.98 2.60
CA GLY A 46 -8.44 -19.03 2.01
C GLY A 46 -9.07 -17.66 1.83
N ARG A 47 -10.27 -17.58 1.24
CA ARG A 47 -11.05 -16.32 1.14
C ARG A 47 -11.28 -15.67 2.51
N GLN A 48 -11.69 -16.45 3.52
CA GLN A 48 -11.87 -15.94 4.89
C GLN A 48 -10.59 -15.36 5.49
N ALA A 49 -9.43 -16.00 5.26
CA ALA A 49 -8.15 -15.49 5.73
C ALA A 49 -7.72 -14.22 4.97
N LEU A 50 -7.96 -14.19 3.65
CA LEU A 50 -7.67 -13.03 2.82
C LEU A 50 -8.51 -11.81 3.20
N ASP A 51 -9.80 -11.98 3.54
CA ASP A 51 -10.64 -10.89 4.03
C ASP A 51 -10.02 -10.18 5.23
N LEU A 52 -9.55 -10.96 6.22
CA LEU A 52 -8.90 -10.42 7.42
C LEU A 52 -7.62 -9.64 7.08
N LEU A 53 -6.84 -10.13 6.13
CA LEU A 53 -5.61 -9.46 5.68
C LEU A 53 -5.92 -8.18 4.89
N ILE A 54 -6.91 -8.22 4.00
CA ILE A 54 -7.36 -7.06 3.22
C ILE A 54 -7.83 -5.96 4.15
N GLU A 55 -8.60 -6.30 5.19
CA GLU A 55 -9.04 -5.34 6.21
C GLU A 55 -7.86 -4.74 6.98
N ALA A 56 -6.95 -5.58 7.47
CA ALA A 56 -5.77 -5.11 8.20
C ALA A 56 -4.88 -4.18 7.36
N VAL A 57 -4.64 -4.53 6.10
CA VAL A 57 -3.86 -3.71 5.16
C VAL A 57 -4.57 -2.40 4.85
N ALA A 58 -5.89 -2.42 4.65
CA ALA A 58 -6.67 -1.20 4.39
C ALA A 58 -6.60 -0.21 5.56
N VAL A 59 -6.61 -0.71 6.80
CA VAL A 59 -6.45 0.11 8.00
C VAL A 59 -5.07 0.80 8.01
N GLU A 60 -3.99 0.07 7.68
CA GLU A 60 -2.65 0.65 7.63
C GLU A 60 -2.46 1.61 6.44
N GLU A 61 -3.05 1.29 5.28
CA GLU A 61 -3.09 2.18 4.10
C GLU A 61 -3.79 3.51 4.45
N PHE A 62 -4.89 3.45 5.21
CA PHE A 62 -5.62 4.66 5.63
C PHE A 62 -4.85 5.49 6.67
N LYS A 63 -4.08 4.83 7.56
CA LYS A 63 -3.25 5.50 8.56
C LYS A 63 -2.02 6.18 7.96
N GLN A 64 -1.50 5.68 6.84
CA GLN A 64 -0.35 6.30 6.19
C GLN A 64 -0.72 7.73 5.78
N PRO A 65 0.02 8.76 6.25
CA PRO A 65 -0.13 10.10 5.72
C PRO A 65 0.09 9.99 4.22
N ARG A 66 -0.85 10.48 3.40
CA ARG A 66 -0.60 10.66 1.97
C ARG A 66 0.55 11.65 1.85
N GLN A 67 1.78 11.13 1.81
CA GLN A 67 3.00 11.94 1.93
C GLN A 67 3.09 13.01 0.82
N ASN A 68 2.31 12.84 -0.26
CA ASN A 68 2.19 13.74 -1.39
C ASN A 68 0.73 14.08 -1.77
N ALA A 69 -0.19 14.23 -0.80
CA ALA A 69 -1.52 14.76 -1.13
C ALA A 69 -1.40 16.27 -1.46
N GLU A 70 -1.44 16.61 -2.74
CA GLU A 70 -1.53 18.00 -3.18
C GLU A 70 -2.89 18.57 -2.74
N VAL A 71 -2.87 19.62 -1.90
CA VAL A 71 -4.07 20.34 -1.52
C VAL A 71 -4.52 21.20 -2.71
N LEU A 72 -5.53 20.71 -3.44
CA LEU A 72 -6.16 21.47 -4.51
C LEU A 72 -6.91 22.67 -3.92
N ARG A 73 -6.43 23.89 -4.19
CA ARG A 73 -7.16 25.12 -3.84
C ARG A 73 -8.28 25.35 -4.85
N PHE A 74 -9.52 25.33 -4.38
CA PHE A 74 -10.66 25.75 -5.22
C PHE A 74 -10.57 27.25 -5.51
N PRO A 75 -10.71 27.68 -6.78
CA PRO A 75 -10.73 29.10 -7.10
C PRO A 75 -11.97 29.74 -6.45
N ILE A 76 -11.73 30.72 -5.59
CA ILE A 76 -12.80 31.56 -5.04
C ILE A 76 -13.24 32.48 -6.19
N GLY A 77 -14.23 32.02 -6.94
CA GLY A 77 -14.85 32.81 -8.00
C GLY A 77 -15.35 34.13 -7.42
N ARG A 78 -14.90 35.24 -8.02
CA ARG A 78 -15.41 36.58 -7.71
C ARG A 78 -16.91 36.56 -8.05
N ARG A 79 -17.77 36.71 -7.04
CA ARG A 79 -19.17 37.05 -7.23
C ARG A 79 -19.21 38.42 -7.93
N SER A 80 -19.65 38.44 -9.19
CA SER A 80 -20.06 39.66 -9.91
C SER A 80 -21.43 40.09 -9.44
#